data_AF-A0A2V8T1G6-F1
#
_entry.id   AF-A0A2V8T1G6-F1
#
_cell.length_a   1.000
_cell.length_b   1.000
_cell.length_c   1.000
_cell.angle_alpha   90.00
_cell.angle_beta   90.00
_cell.angle_gamma   90.00
#
_symmetry.space_group_name_H-M   'P 1'
#
loop_
_entity.id
_entity.type
_entity.pdbx_description
1 polymer ?
#
loop_
_entity_poly.entity_id
_entity_poly.type
_entity_poly.pdbx_seq_one_letter_code
_entity_poly.pdbx_strand_id
1 'polypeptide(L)'
;MPRMSLTLRLLVVLSLSFGAARPQSRQSKETQKRADDEEVVTVRSHLVNVDVSVKDKKGNYVNDLRADDFTVFENGVRQKVEFFNPPLAGGAGAGVESAAKTARE
;
A
#
# COMPACT_ATOMS: atom_id res chain seq x y z
N MET A 1 -13.83 -13.48 -93.94
CA MET A 1 -15.09 -13.85 -93.25
C MET A 1 -15.72 -12.57 -92.68
N PRO A 2 -17.05 -12.45 -92.67
CA PRO A 2 -17.79 -11.18 -92.66
C PRO A 2 -17.83 -10.47 -91.31
N ARG A 3 -18.24 -9.20 -91.40
CA ARG A 3 -18.38 -8.17 -90.37
C ARG A 3 -19.56 -8.48 -89.43
N MET A 4 -19.41 -8.17 -88.13
CA MET A 4 -20.56 -7.98 -87.24
C MET A 4 -20.38 -6.71 -86.41
N SER A 5 -21.36 -5.83 -86.59
CA SER A 5 -21.47 -4.47 -86.10
C SER A 5 -22.20 -4.40 -84.75
N LEU A 6 -21.86 -3.36 -83.97
CA LEU A 6 -22.82 -2.46 -83.31
C LEU A 6 -23.75 -3.03 -82.22
N THR A 7 -23.40 -2.75 -80.96
CA THR A 7 -24.26 -2.36 -79.81
C THR A 7 -23.25 -2.05 -78.67
N LEU A 8 -23.32 -1.07 -77.79
CA LEU A 8 -24.37 -0.18 -77.32
C LEU A 8 -23.65 0.94 -76.53
N ARG A 9 -24.03 2.21 -76.75
CA ARG A 9 -23.58 3.34 -75.93
C ARG A 9 -24.06 3.16 -74.47
N LEU A 10 -23.16 2.92 -73.53
CA LEU A 10 -23.40 3.22 -72.11
C LEU A 10 -22.08 3.24 -71.32
N LEU A 11 -21.51 4.42 -71.08
CA LEU A 11 -20.77 4.77 -69.85
C LEU A 11 -20.33 6.25 -69.90
N VAL A 12 -21.32 7.13 -69.78
CA VAL A 12 -21.17 8.58 -69.51
C VAL A 12 -20.91 8.82 -68.01
N VAL A 13 -20.08 7.99 -67.36
CA VAL A 13 -19.79 8.13 -65.91
C VAL A 13 -18.32 7.88 -65.62
N LEU A 14 -17.43 8.61 -66.30
CA LEU A 14 -16.08 8.85 -65.78
C LEU A 14 -16.09 10.23 -65.11
N SER A 15 -16.80 10.26 -63.99
CA SER A 15 -16.96 11.36 -63.07
C SER A 15 -15.61 11.88 -62.59
N LEU A 16 -15.21 13.01 -63.18
CA LEU A 16 -14.79 14.24 -62.52
C LEU A 16 -14.13 14.10 -61.14
N SER A 17 -12.83 14.38 -61.16
CA SER A 17 -12.24 15.45 -60.35
C SER A 17 -12.21 15.26 -58.82
N PHE A 18 -11.11 14.66 -58.38
CA PHE A 18 -10.13 15.30 -57.50
C PHE A 18 -10.67 16.42 -56.59
N GLY A 19 -11.01 16.07 -55.35
CA GLY A 19 -11.37 17.01 -54.28
C GLY A 19 -10.45 16.87 -53.07
N ALA A 20 -9.46 17.76 -52.98
CA ALA A 20 -8.64 18.17 -51.84
C ALA A 20 -8.58 17.26 -50.60
N ALA A 21 -7.47 16.55 -50.45
CA ALA A 21 -7.01 16.04 -49.16
C ALA A 21 -6.77 17.21 -48.20
N ARG A 22 -7.63 17.34 -47.17
CA ARG A 22 -7.39 18.26 -46.06
C ARG A 22 -6.24 17.69 -45.21
N PRO A 23 -5.18 18.45 -44.89
CA PRO A 23 -4.24 18.03 -43.86
C PRO A 23 -4.98 18.09 -42.53
N GLN A 24 -5.36 16.92 -42.02
CA GLN A 24 -5.84 16.76 -40.66
C GLN A 24 -4.69 17.19 -39.74
N SER A 25 -4.86 18.33 -39.06
CA SER A 25 -3.97 18.71 -37.99
C SER A 25 -3.93 17.54 -37.01
N ARG A 26 -2.77 16.87 -36.95
CA ARG A 26 -2.46 15.97 -35.84
C ARG A 26 -2.32 16.89 -34.64
N GLN A 27 -3.44 17.16 -33.98
CA GLN A 27 -3.44 17.57 -32.59
C GLN A 27 -2.73 16.44 -31.85
N SER A 28 -1.46 16.67 -31.57
CA SER A 28 -0.72 15.93 -30.56
C SER A 28 -1.58 15.98 -29.31
N LYS A 29 -2.25 14.85 -29.03
CA LYS A 29 -2.54 14.49 -27.64
C LYS A 29 -1.19 14.36 -27.00
N GLU A 30 -0.70 15.48 -26.48
CA GLU A 30 0.22 15.48 -25.37
C GLU A 30 -0.51 14.71 -24.28
N THR A 31 -0.20 13.42 -24.19
CA THR A 31 -0.50 12.64 -23.01
C THR A 31 0.27 13.33 -21.92
N GLN A 32 -0.41 14.26 -21.25
CA GLN A 32 -0.02 14.85 -20.00
C GLN A 32 0.11 13.66 -19.05
N LYS A 33 1.32 13.11 -18.99
CA LYS A 33 1.72 12.11 -18.02
C LYS A 33 1.62 12.85 -16.69
N ARG A 34 0.48 12.69 -16.01
CA ARG A 34 0.29 13.19 -14.65
C ARG A 34 1.47 12.69 -13.84
N ALA A 35 2.20 13.63 -13.26
CA ALA A 35 3.13 13.34 -12.19
C ALA A 35 2.31 12.80 -11.00
N ASP A 36 2.86 11.77 -10.36
CA ASP A 36 2.40 11.15 -9.11
C ASP A 36 0.98 10.62 -9.05
N ASP A 37 0.77 9.46 -9.69
CA ASP A 37 0.02 8.41 -9.01
C ASP A 37 1.05 7.58 -8.22
N GLU A 38 1.56 8.09 -7.09
CA GLU A 38 2.28 7.25 -6.13
C GLU A 38 1.34 6.12 -5.70
N GLU A 39 1.71 4.88 -5.98
CA GLU A 39 0.91 3.71 -5.62
C GLU A 39 0.92 3.54 -4.09
N VAL A 40 -0.07 4.12 -3.40
CA VAL A 40 -0.19 4.04 -1.95
C VAL A 40 -0.68 2.66 -1.53
N VAL A 41 0.22 1.87 -0.96
CA VAL A 41 -0.12 0.58 -0.33
C VAL A 41 -0.66 0.83 1.08
N THR A 42 -1.94 0.55 1.29
CA THR A 42 -2.59 0.62 2.61
C THR A 42 -2.67 -0.78 3.23
N VAL A 43 -2.17 -0.94 4.46
CA VAL A 43 -2.26 -2.18 5.23
C VAL A 43 -3.22 -1.99 6.40
N ARG A 44 -4.08 -2.97 6.66
CA ARG A 44 -4.92 -3.03 7.86
C ARG A 44 -4.33 -4.04 8.85
N SER A 45 -4.22 -3.64 10.10
CA SER A 45 -3.79 -4.50 11.20
C SER A 45 -4.81 -4.44 12.34
N HIS A 46 -4.90 -5.52 13.11
CA HIS A 46 -5.70 -5.59 14.32
C HIS A 46 -4.77 -5.61 15.52
N LEU A 47 -5.01 -4.72 16.48
CA LEU A 47 -4.35 -4.76 17.77
C LEU A 47 -5.23 -5.54 18.75
N VAL A 48 -4.65 -6.56 19.39
CA VAL A 48 -5.33 -7.41 20.37
C VAL A 48 -4.56 -7.33 21.69
N ASN A 49 -5.26 -6.98 22.77
CA ASN A 49 -4.70 -6.94 24.12
C ASN A 49 -5.01 -8.26 24.84
N VAL A 50 -4.01 -8.83 25.51
CA VAL A 50 -4.14 -10.09 26.27
C VAL A 50 -3.70 -9.83 27.70
N ASP A 51 -4.63 -10.00 28.65
CA ASP A 51 -4.34 -9.87 30.07
C ASP A 51 -3.80 -11.20 30.63
N VAL A 52 -2.66 -11.15 31.31
CA VAL A 52 -1.98 -12.34 31.83
C VAL A 52 -1.65 -12.14 33.31
N SER A 53 -1.83 -13.19 34.11
CA SER A 53 -1.35 -13.25 35.49
C SER A 53 -0.54 -14.52 35.71
N VAL A 54 0.64 -14.37 36.32
CA VAL A 54 1.55 -15.48 36.60
C VAL A 54 1.73 -15.60 38.10
N LYS A 55 1.64 -16.84 38.61
CA LYS A 55 1.89 -17.16 40.02
C LYS A 55 3.01 -18.19 40.14
N ASP A 56 3.79 -18.07 41.21
CA ASP A 56 4.76 -19.10 41.59
C ASP A 56 4.06 -20.35 42.17
N LYS A 57 4.85 -21.38 42.49
CA LYS A 57 4.34 -22.64 43.07
C LYS A 57 3.66 -22.45 44.44
N LYS A 58 3.94 -21.34 45.13
CA LYS A 58 3.38 -21.00 46.45
C LYS A 58 2.12 -20.13 46.33
N GLY A 59 1.77 -19.69 45.11
CA GLY A 59 0.61 -18.85 44.82
C GLY A 59 0.89 -17.34 44.81
N ASN A 60 2.14 -16.91 44.95
CA ASN A 60 2.51 -15.49 44.92
C ASN A 60 2.55 -14.98 43.48
N TYR A 61 2.13 -13.73 43.25
CA TYR A 61 2.25 -13.10 41.93
C TYR A 61 3.71 -12.84 41.57
N VAL A 62 4.05 -13.13 40.32
CA VAL A 62 5.35 -12.77 39.72
C VAL A 62 5.18 -11.41 39.06
N ASN A 63 5.91 -10.40 39.54
CA ASN A 63 5.70 -8.99 39.16
C ASN A 63 6.81 -8.42 38.27
N ASP A 64 7.90 -9.16 38.06
CA ASP A 64 9.11 -8.75 37.33
C ASP A 64 9.20 -9.37 35.93
N LEU A 65 8.05 -9.70 35.35
CA LEU A 65 7.92 -10.28 34.02
C LEU A 65 8.33 -9.29 32.93
N ARG A 66 8.94 -9.83 31.87
CA ARG A 66 9.36 -9.11 30.67
C ARG A 66 8.64 -9.67 29.45
N ALA A 67 8.62 -8.91 28.36
CA ALA A 67 8.02 -9.35 27.10
C ALA A 67 8.63 -10.68 26.61
N ASP A 68 9.95 -10.85 26.77
CA ASP A 68 10.70 -12.03 26.32
C ASP A 68 10.40 -13.31 27.11
N ASP A 69 9.70 -13.20 28.25
CA ASP A 69 9.21 -14.36 29.00
C ASP A 69 7.98 -15.02 28.34
N PHE A 70 7.44 -14.39 27.28
CA PHE A 70 6.25 -14.84 26.58
C PHE A 70 6.55 -15.20 25.12
N THR A 71 5.88 -16.25 24.64
CA THR A 71 5.75 -16.53 23.21
C THR A 71 4.27 -16.70 22.91
N VAL A 72 3.73 -15.83 22.05
CA VAL A 72 2.32 -15.84 21.67
C VAL A 72 2.16 -16.58 20.35
N PHE A 73 1.13 -17.42 20.26
CA PHE A 73 0.74 -18.09 19.03
C PHE A 73 -0.74 -17.84 18.75
N GLU A 74 -1.07 -17.66 17.48
CA GLU A 74 -2.43 -17.61 16.99
C GLU A 74 -2.57 -18.67 15.89
N ASN A 75 -3.48 -19.63 16.09
CA ASN A 75 -3.69 -20.75 15.16
C ASN A 75 -2.39 -21.49 14.78
N GLY A 76 -1.47 -21.63 15.75
CA GLY A 76 -0.16 -22.27 15.56
C GLY A 76 0.91 -21.38 14.91
N VAL A 77 0.59 -20.16 14.51
CA VAL A 77 1.54 -19.18 13.97
C VAL A 77 2.05 -18.28 15.09
N ARG A 78 3.38 -18.16 15.24
CA ARG A 78 3.99 -17.28 16.24
C ARG A 78 3.66 -15.82 15.93
N GLN A 79 3.18 -15.10 16.94
CA GLN A 79 2.90 -13.67 16.90
C GLN A 79 4.01 -12.90 17.61
N LYS A 80 4.37 -11.75 17.06
CA LYS A 80 5.32 -10.83 17.69
C LYS A 80 4.58 -10.00 18.75
N VAL A 81 5.18 -9.88 19.93
CA VAL A 81 4.69 -8.97 20.98
C VAL A 81 5.26 -7.58 20.70
N GLU A 82 4.44 -6.69 20.12
CA GLU A 82 4.83 -5.30 19.81
C GLU A 82 4.76 -4.39 21.04
N PHE A 83 3.83 -4.67 21.96
CA PHE A 83 3.61 -3.87 23.17
C PHE A 83 3.55 -4.79 24.39
N PHE A 84 4.23 -4.39 25.46
CA PHE A 84 4.18 -5.07 26.75
C PHE A 84 4.07 -4.02 27.85
N ASN A 85 3.05 -4.17 28.68
CA ASN A 85 2.82 -3.30 29.83
C ASN A 85 2.98 -4.13 31.12
N PRO A 86 4.14 -4.07 31.79
CA PRO A 86 4.27 -4.73 33.08
C PRO A 86 3.32 -4.07 34.08
N PRO A 87 2.85 -4.82 35.10
CA PRO A 87 2.27 -4.19 36.27
C PRO A 87 3.27 -3.13 36.75
N LEU A 88 2.79 -1.93 37.08
CA LEU A 88 3.63 -0.92 37.72
C LEU A 88 4.25 -1.58 38.95
N ALA A 89 5.51 -2.00 38.83
CA ALA A 89 6.27 -2.53 39.94
C ALA A 89 6.23 -1.40 40.96
N GLY A 90 5.56 -1.62 42.10
CA GLY A 90 5.30 -0.61 43.11
C GLY A 90 6.57 0.18 43.42
N GLY A 91 6.70 1.32 42.76
CA GLY A 91 7.94 2.07 42.68
C GLY A 91 7.91 3.21 43.67
N ALA A 92 7.99 2.85 44.96
CA ALA A 92 8.70 3.72 45.88
C ALA A 92 10.15 3.83 45.36
N GLY A 93 10.49 4.94 44.70
CA GLY A 93 11.89 5.39 44.62
C GLY A 93 12.59 5.40 43.26
N ALA A 94 11.91 5.25 42.13
CA ALA A 94 12.50 5.60 40.82
C ALA A 94 12.49 7.14 40.64
N GLY A 95 13.28 7.85 41.45
CA GLY A 95 13.30 9.32 41.48
C GLY A 95 14.54 9.96 42.10
N VAL A 96 15.66 9.25 42.26
CA VAL A 96 16.84 9.80 42.94
C VAL A 96 18.14 9.83 42.14
N GLU A 97 18.21 9.31 40.92
CA GLU A 97 19.49 9.25 40.19
C GLU A 97 19.66 10.31 39.08
N SER A 98 18.60 11.01 38.67
CA SER A 98 18.69 12.00 37.57
C SER A 98 19.06 13.43 38.02
N ALA A 99 19.18 13.71 39.33
CA ALA A 99 19.44 15.06 39.84
C ALA A 99 20.92 15.36 40.16
N ALA A 100 21.83 14.39 40.08
CA ALA A 100 23.19 14.56 40.60
C ALA A 100 24.27 15.00 39.58
N LYS A 101 23.92 15.22 38.29
CA LYS A 101 24.93 15.53 37.24
C LYS A 101 24.90 16.95 36.64
N THR A 102 24.02 17.85 37.08
CA THR A 102 23.89 19.19 36.45
C THR A 102 24.27 20.36 37.37
N ALA A 103 24.97 20.12 38.49
CA ALA A 103 25.32 21.18 39.44
C ALA A 103 26.80 21.21 39.83
N ARG A 104 27.71 21.02 38.86
CA ARG A 104 29.12 21.43 38.96
C ARG A 104 29.67 21.74 37.57
N GLU A 105 29.39 22.94 37.09
CA GLU A 105 30.27 23.76 36.25
C GLU A 105 29.99 25.23 36.54
#